data_AF-A0A7S1HKK4-F1
#
_entry.id   AF-A0A7S1HKK4-F1
#
_cell.length_a   1.000
_cell.length_b   1.000
_cell.length_c   1.000
_cell.angle_alpha   90.00
_cell.angle_beta   90.00
_cell.angle_gamma   90.00
#
_symmetry.space_group_name_H-M   'P 1'
#
loop_
_entity.id
_entity.type
_entity.pdbx_description
1 polymer ?
#
loop_
_entity_poly.entity_id
_entity_poly.type
_entity_poly.pdbx_seq_one_letter_code
_entity_poly.pdbx_strand_id
1 'polypeptide(L)'
;TRPVWLVPYAVAFVGLISGVTTYYFSLIKFQTRVRKAVEYRLKKYRTELLRAMPATVVDVLIIKHIDAAMADNDQSLPKIVGKCIQFVVVQVAVYAFLFVGFNAFTQRSDVIAGGINSFIVFTVSLAGRQFAMGFVGEGIVKERVTIIERRIMVSLRRVFEMVTEQVDLARRMFLKMRFGIDQAGTGESQTGDEVSIDSEEQRQQEFQQQQLQQQREDEL
;
A
#
# COMPACT_ATOMS: atom_id res chain seq x y z
N THR A 1 54.06 7.15 -17.03
CA THR A 1 53.89 6.15 -15.96
C THR A 1 52.41 6.08 -15.59
N ARG A 2 51.71 5.00 -15.95
CA ARG A 2 50.26 4.89 -15.68
C ARG A 2 50.05 4.59 -14.19
N PRO A 3 49.12 5.27 -13.50
CA PRO A 3 48.93 5.08 -12.07
C PRO A 3 48.17 3.77 -11.81
N VAL A 4 48.86 2.64 -11.82
CA VAL A 4 48.30 1.30 -11.52
C VAL A 4 47.68 1.27 -10.11
N TRP A 5 48.18 2.09 -9.20
CA TRP A 5 47.66 2.23 -7.84
C TRP A 5 46.22 2.80 -7.76
N LEU A 6 45.75 3.50 -8.81
CA LEU A 6 44.38 4.03 -8.87
C LEU A 6 43.34 3.00 -9.33
N VAL A 7 43.77 1.87 -9.90
CA VAL A 7 42.86 0.85 -10.44
C VAL A 7 41.95 0.22 -9.38
N PRO A 8 42.43 -0.19 -8.18
CA PRO A 8 41.56 -0.72 -7.13
C PRO A 8 40.46 0.25 -6.70
N TYR A 9 40.76 1.55 -6.66
CA TYR A 9 39.79 2.60 -6.30
C TYR A 9 38.72 2.77 -7.39
N ALA A 10 39.12 2.75 -8.67
CA ALA A 10 38.18 2.80 -9.78
C ALA A 10 37.24 1.57 -9.78
N VAL A 11 37.78 0.37 -9.53
CA VAL A 11 36.99 -0.87 -9.42
C VAL A 11 36.01 -0.79 -8.25
N ALA A 12 36.44 -0.32 -7.07
CA ALA A 12 35.56 -0.14 -5.92
C ALA A 12 34.42 0.84 -6.21
N PHE A 13 34.71 1.95 -6.90
CA PHE A 13 33.70 2.95 -7.25
C PHE A 13 32.64 2.39 -8.21
N VAL A 14 33.08 1.69 -9.27
CA VAL A 14 32.16 1.01 -10.21
C VAL A 14 31.37 -0.10 -9.51
N GLY A 15 32.01 -0.86 -8.64
CA GLY A 15 31.39 -1.89 -7.81
C GLY A 15 30.30 -1.32 -6.89
N LEU A 16 30.58 -0.18 -6.25
CA LEU A 16 29.62 0.53 -5.40
C LEU A 16 28.42 1.01 -6.21
N ILE A 17 28.62 1.74 -7.30
CA ILE A 17 27.51 2.27 -8.12
C ILE A 17 26.65 1.12 -8.66
N SER A 18 27.28 0.09 -9.22
CA SER A 18 26.54 -1.05 -9.79
C SER A 18 25.79 -1.84 -8.72
N GLY A 19 26.38 -2.03 -7.53
CA GLY A 19 25.74 -2.67 -6.39
C GLY A 19 24.53 -1.88 -5.87
N VAL A 20 24.68 -0.57 -5.65
CA VAL A 20 23.61 0.31 -5.17
C VAL A 20 22.47 0.36 -6.17
N THR A 21 22.78 0.51 -7.45
CA THR A 21 21.79 0.53 -8.53
C THR A 21 21.00 -0.78 -8.56
N THR A 22 21.70 -1.92 -8.49
CA THR A 22 21.06 -3.24 -8.45
C THR A 22 20.18 -3.39 -7.22
N TYR A 23 20.65 -2.96 -6.05
CA TYR A 23 19.90 -3.03 -4.80
C TYR A 23 18.63 -2.18 -4.84
N TYR A 24 18.73 -0.95 -5.33
CA TYR A 24 17.59 -0.05 -5.50
C TYR A 24 16.53 -0.64 -6.43
N PHE A 25 16.93 -1.14 -7.60
CA PHE A 25 15.97 -1.78 -8.53
C PHE A 25 15.33 -3.03 -7.93
N SER A 26 16.07 -3.84 -7.18
CA SER A 26 15.52 -5.00 -6.48
C SER A 26 14.46 -4.60 -5.46
N LEU A 27 14.71 -3.54 -4.67
CA LEU A 27 13.74 -3.01 -3.71
C LEU A 27 12.49 -2.44 -4.41
N ILE A 28 12.65 -1.69 -5.49
CA ILE A 28 11.51 -1.16 -6.28
C ILE A 28 10.67 -2.30 -6.88
N LYS A 29 11.32 -3.31 -7.46
CA LYS A 29 10.63 -4.49 -7.99
C LYS A 29 9.88 -5.23 -6.89
N PHE A 30 10.48 -5.39 -5.71
CA PHE A 30 9.85 -6.00 -4.55
C PHE A 30 8.62 -5.20 -4.10
N GLN A 31 8.76 -3.89 -3.92
CA GLN A 31 7.66 -2.98 -3.58
C GLN A 31 6.51 -3.09 -4.59
N THR A 32 6.82 -3.14 -5.88
CA THR A 32 5.82 -3.26 -6.96
C THR A 32 5.06 -4.59 -6.87
N ARG A 33 5.76 -5.70 -6.58
CA ARG A 33 5.14 -7.01 -6.39
C ARG A 33 4.22 -7.03 -5.15
N VAL A 34 4.66 -6.44 -4.04
CA VAL A 34 3.84 -6.29 -2.84
C VAL A 34 2.59 -5.46 -3.13
N ARG A 35 2.74 -4.31 -3.80
CA ARG A 35 1.61 -3.44 -4.17
C ARG A 35 0.57 -4.20 -4.99
N LYS A 36 1.00 -4.90 -6.05
CA LYS A 36 0.09 -5.71 -6.89
C LYS A 36 -0.63 -6.81 -6.11
N ALA A 37 0.07 -7.48 -5.19
CA ALA A 37 -0.53 -8.53 -4.36
C ALA A 37 -1.60 -7.95 -3.42
N VAL A 38 -1.30 -6.82 -2.77
CA VAL A 38 -2.25 -6.10 -1.90
C VAL A 38 -3.45 -5.61 -2.71
N GLU A 39 -3.25 -4.95 -3.84
CA GLU A 39 -4.33 -4.47 -4.72
C GLU A 39 -5.25 -5.62 -5.17
N TYR A 40 -4.67 -6.78 -5.52
CA TYR A 40 -5.44 -7.95 -5.91
C TYR A 40 -6.33 -8.48 -4.77
N ARG A 41 -5.79 -8.61 -3.55
CA ARG A 41 -6.59 -9.02 -2.37
C ARG A 41 -7.64 -7.98 -2.01
N LEU A 42 -7.30 -6.71 -2.11
CA LEU A 42 -8.20 -5.63 -1.77
C LEU A 42 -9.38 -5.56 -2.75
N LYS A 43 -9.15 -5.82 -4.04
CA LYS A 43 -10.21 -5.96 -5.04
C LYS A 43 -11.18 -7.08 -4.69
N LYS A 44 -10.69 -8.20 -4.13
CA LYS A 44 -11.55 -9.28 -3.63
C LYS A 44 -12.36 -8.86 -2.40
N TYR A 45 -11.74 -8.07 -1.51
CA TYR A 45 -12.37 -7.57 -0.29
C TYR A 45 -13.36 -6.41 -0.56
N ARG A 46 -13.20 -5.67 -1.67
CA ARG A 46 -14.08 -4.57 -2.09
C ARG A 46 -15.55 -4.98 -2.15
N THR A 47 -15.85 -6.19 -2.65
CA THR A 47 -17.22 -6.69 -2.73
C THR A 47 -17.88 -6.84 -1.36
N GLU A 48 -17.11 -7.17 -0.32
CA GLU A 48 -17.61 -7.23 1.06
C GLU A 48 -17.85 -5.82 1.63
N LEU A 49 -16.93 -4.87 1.40
CA LEU A 49 -17.10 -3.48 1.82
C LEU A 49 -18.28 -2.77 1.15
N LEU A 50 -18.52 -3.03 -0.14
CA LEU A 50 -19.61 -2.41 -0.89
C LEU A 50 -21.00 -2.77 -0.34
N ARG A 51 -21.12 -3.83 0.47
CA ARG A 51 -22.37 -4.16 1.18
C ARG A 51 -22.62 -3.24 2.37
N ALA A 52 -21.56 -2.71 2.99
CA ALA A 52 -21.64 -1.87 4.19
C ALA A 52 -21.57 -0.37 3.88
N MET A 53 -20.91 0.03 2.78
CA MET A 53 -20.64 1.44 2.47
C MET A 53 -20.89 1.82 1.00
N PRO A 54 -21.21 3.10 0.71
CA PRO A 54 -21.33 3.59 -0.66
C PRO A 54 -20.03 3.42 -1.47
N ALA A 55 -20.15 3.09 -2.75
CA ALA A 55 -19.02 2.79 -3.63
C ALA A 55 -17.97 3.91 -3.69
N THR A 56 -18.40 5.16 -3.70
CA THR A 56 -17.52 6.34 -3.75
C THR A 56 -16.62 6.44 -2.51
N VAL A 57 -17.13 6.07 -1.33
CA VAL A 57 -16.37 6.09 -0.07
C VAL A 57 -15.34 4.97 -0.08
N VAL A 58 -15.74 3.77 -0.50
CA VAL A 58 -14.88 2.59 -0.60
C VAL A 58 -13.69 2.83 -1.54
N ASP A 59 -13.92 3.45 -2.69
CA ASP A 59 -12.84 3.71 -3.66
C ASP A 59 -11.83 4.73 -3.15
N VAL A 60 -12.28 5.80 -2.49
CA VAL A 60 -11.39 6.80 -1.87
C VAL A 60 -10.57 6.18 -0.73
N LEU A 61 -11.21 5.34 0.09
CA LEU A 61 -10.54 4.66 1.20
C LEU A 61 -9.48 3.66 0.72
N ILE A 62 -9.81 2.86 -0.29
CA ILE A 62 -8.88 1.91 -0.89
C ILE A 62 -7.63 2.65 -1.39
N ILE A 63 -7.81 3.71 -2.17
CA ILE A 63 -6.68 4.45 -2.77
C ILE A 63 -5.81 5.09 -1.67
N LYS A 64 -6.41 5.81 -0.72
CA LYS A 64 -5.65 6.50 0.33
C LYS A 64 -4.96 5.56 1.30
N HIS A 65 -5.58 4.43 1.64
CA HIS A 65 -5.03 3.54 2.66
C HIS A 65 -4.04 2.51 2.10
N ILE A 66 -4.04 2.19 0.80
CA ILE A 66 -2.97 1.37 0.20
C ILE A 66 -1.62 2.06 0.38
N ASP A 67 -1.51 3.34 0.02
CA ASP A 67 -0.23 4.05 0.06
C ASP A 67 0.25 4.24 1.51
N ALA A 68 -0.67 4.54 2.44
CA ALA A 68 -0.36 4.61 3.87
C ALA A 68 0.09 3.26 4.44
N ALA A 69 -0.63 2.18 4.15
CA ALA A 69 -0.28 0.85 4.65
C ALA A 69 1.04 0.32 4.06
N MET A 70 1.36 0.69 2.81
CA MET A 70 2.67 0.45 2.21
C MET A 70 3.78 1.22 2.93
N ALA A 71 3.51 2.47 3.35
CA ALA A 71 4.47 3.26 4.10
C ALA A 71 4.76 2.69 5.50
N ASP A 72 3.72 2.21 6.18
CA ASP A 72 3.81 1.59 7.52
C ASP A 72 4.60 0.27 7.53
N ASN A 73 4.72 -0.40 6.38
CA ASN A 73 5.42 -1.69 6.25
C ASN A 73 6.84 -1.53 5.66
N ASP A 74 7.46 -0.36 5.82
CA ASP A 74 8.82 -0.05 5.34
C ASP A 74 9.01 -0.22 3.81
N GLN A 75 7.93 -0.09 3.05
CA GLN A 75 7.92 -0.12 1.59
C GLN A 75 7.71 1.29 0.98
N SER A 76 7.93 2.35 1.75
CA SER A 76 7.91 3.73 1.22
C SER A 76 9.23 4.09 0.53
N LEU A 77 9.16 5.00 -0.45
CA LEU A 77 10.35 5.52 -1.15
C LEU A 77 11.43 6.07 -0.19
N PRO A 78 11.11 6.86 0.86
CA PRO A 78 12.11 7.34 1.81
C PRO A 78 12.81 6.21 2.57
N LYS A 79 12.08 5.15 2.94
CA LYS A 79 12.64 3.98 3.61
C LYS A 79 13.53 3.16 2.67
N ILE A 80 13.17 3.06 1.39
CA ILE A 80 14.02 2.44 0.35
C ILE A 80 15.33 3.21 0.20
N VAL A 81 15.27 4.54 0.12
CA VAL A 81 16.47 5.39 0.07
C VAL A 81 17.33 5.20 1.32
N GLY A 82 16.72 5.17 2.51
CA GLY A 82 17.43 4.90 3.77
C GLY A 82 18.17 3.55 3.76
N LYS A 83 17.53 2.48 3.26
CA LYS A 83 18.17 1.16 3.10
C LYS A 83 19.34 1.21 2.10
N CYS A 84 19.20 1.96 1.01
CA CYS A 84 20.30 2.16 0.06
C CYS A 84 21.48 2.92 0.70
N ILE A 85 21.22 3.96 1.49
CA ILE A 85 22.26 4.70 2.23
C ILE A 85 22.97 3.76 3.22
N GLN A 86 22.22 2.97 3.97
CA GLN A 86 22.80 1.98 4.89
C GLN A 86 23.69 0.98 4.15
N PHE A 87 23.25 0.49 2.99
CA PHE A 87 24.06 -0.40 2.14
C PHE A 87 25.35 0.28 1.65
N VAL A 88 25.29 1.55 1.24
CA VAL A 88 26.46 2.35 0.85
C VAL A 88 27.45 2.46 2.01
N VAL A 89 26.98 2.81 3.21
CA VAL A 89 27.84 2.98 4.39
C VAL A 89 28.57 1.68 4.72
N VAL A 90 27.88 0.54 4.69
CA VAL A 90 28.49 -0.78 4.91
C VAL A 90 29.53 -1.10 3.84
N GLN A 91 29.21 -0.89 2.55
CA GLN A 91 30.16 -1.12 1.46
C GLN A 91 31.41 -0.23 1.57
N VAL A 92 31.24 1.05 1.89
CA VAL A 92 32.35 1.98 2.08
C VAL A 92 33.22 1.54 3.26
N ALA A 93 32.64 1.09 4.36
CA ALA A 93 33.40 0.55 5.51
C ALA A 93 34.23 -0.69 5.12
N VAL A 94 33.65 -1.60 4.32
CA VAL A 94 34.36 -2.78 3.81
C VAL A 94 35.53 -2.38 2.91
N TYR A 95 35.32 -1.45 1.97
CA TYR A 95 36.40 -0.96 1.11
C TYR A 95 37.48 -0.21 1.90
N ALA A 96 37.09 0.61 2.88
CA ALA A 96 38.04 1.30 3.74
C ALA A 96 38.93 0.29 4.49
N PHE A 97 38.33 -0.75 5.07
CA PHE A 97 39.06 -1.83 5.73
C PHE A 97 40.06 -2.52 4.78
N LEU A 98 39.62 -2.87 3.57
CA LEU A 98 40.48 -3.48 2.55
C LEU A 98 41.63 -2.54 2.15
N PHE A 99 41.35 -1.26 1.92
CA PHE A 99 42.38 -0.29 1.52
C PHE A 99 43.37 0.02 2.64
N VAL A 100 42.94 0.04 3.90
CA VAL A 100 43.86 0.12 5.05
C VAL A 100 44.76 -1.11 5.09
N GLY A 101 44.20 -2.31 4.91
CA GLY A 101 44.96 -3.56 4.83
C GLY A 101 45.98 -3.55 3.68
N PHE A 102 45.58 -3.15 2.48
CA PHE A 102 46.49 -3.07 1.34
C PHE A 102 47.62 -2.05 1.58
N ASN A 103 47.33 -0.89 2.17
CA ASN A 103 48.38 0.08 2.48
C ASN A 103 49.34 -0.41 3.58
N ALA A 104 48.89 -1.29 4.49
CA ALA A 104 49.74 -1.85 5.54
C ALA A 104 50.69 -2.95 5.02
N PHE A 105 50.26 -3.73 4.02
CA PHE A 105 51.01 -4.91 3.56
C PHE A 105 51.56 -4.82 2.13
N THR A 106 51.26 -3.76 1.38
CA THR A 106 51.62 -3.65 -0.04
C THR A 106 52.42 -2.39 -0.36
N GLN A 107 53.57 -2.55 -1.02
CA GLN A 107 54.35 -1.43 -1.54
C GLN A 107 53.69 -0.85 -2.80
N ARG A 108 53.59 0.49 -2.89
CA ARG A 108 52.89 1.19 -3.99
C ARG A 108 53.53 1.03 -5.38
N SER A 109 54.80 0.64 -5.43
CA SER A 109 55.56 0.45 -6.66
C SER A 109 55.38 -0.93 -7.30
N ASP A 110 54.77 -1.89 -6.59
CA ASP A 110 54.59 -3.25 -7.09
C ASP A 110 53.30 -3.38 -7.93
N VAL A 111 53.48 -3.60 -9.24
CA VAL A 111 52.41 -3.78 -10.23
C VAL A 111 51.63 -5.06 -9.97
N ILE A 112 52.29 -6.14 -9.54
CA ILE A 112 51.66 -7.44 -9.26
C ILE A 112 50.70 -7.30 -8.09
N ALA A 113 51.15 -6.61 -7.05
CA ALA A 113 50.34 -6.39 -5.86
C ALA A 113 49.15 -5.44 -6.14
N GLY A 114 49.31 -4.46 -7.02
CA GLY A 114 48.19 -3.65 -7.54
C GLY A 114 47.13 -4.48 -8.29
N GLY A 115 47.57 -5.48 -9.06
CA GLY A 115 46.69 -6.45 -9.72
C GLY A 115 45.90 -7.32 -8.74
N ILE A 116 46.60 -7.91 -7.75
CA ILE A 116 45.97 -8.75 -6.72
C ILE A 116 44.95 -7.95 -5.90
N ASN A 117 45.30 -6.72 -5.47
CA ASN A 117 44.40 -5.85 -4.72
C ASN A 117 43.15 -5.50 -5.54
N SER A 118 43.30 -5.24 -6.83
CA SER A 118 42.17 -4.98 -7.74
C SER A 118 41.27 -6.22 -7.87
N PHE A 119 41.84 -7.41 -7.96
CA PHE A 119 41.09 -8.66 -8.02
C PHE A 119 40.30 -8.92 -6.73
N ILE A 120 40.89 -8.67 -5.56
CA ILE A 120 40.19 -8.80 -4.27
C ILE A 120 39.01 -7.83 -4.21
N VAL A 121 39.22 -6.55 -4.55
CA VAL A 121 38.14 -5.54 -4.59
C VAL A 121 37.04 -5.94 -5.57
N PHE A 122 37.40 -6.48 -6.73
CA PHE A 122 36.43 -6.96 -7.71
C PHE A 122 35.59 -8.12 -7.15
N THR A 123 36.21 -9.11 -6.51
CA THR A 123 35.50 -10.24 -5.90
C THR A 123 34.57 -9.78 -4.77
N VAL A 124 35.02 -8.84 -3.93
CA VAL A 124 34.18 -8.24 -2.88
C VAL A 124 33.02 -7.45 -3.47
N SER A 125 33.26 -6.70 -4.55
CA SER A 125 32.20 -6.00 -5.30
C SER A 125 31.16 -6.98 -5.84
N LEU A 126 31.60 -8.12 -6.38
CA LEU A 126 30.73 -9.17 -6.91
C LEU A 126 29.91 -9.83 -5.79
N ALA A 127 30.53 -10.13 -4.65
CA ALA A 127 29.86 -10.67 -3.48
C ALA A 127 28.81 -9.69 -2.92
N GLY A 128 29.15 -8.40 -2.81
CA GLY A 128 28.21 -7.37 -2.40
C GLY A 128 27.04 -7.22 -3.38
N ARG A 129 27.29 -7.37 -4.68
CA ARG A 129 26.25 -7.38 -5.71
C ARG A 129 25.35 -8.62 -5.63
N GLN A 130 25.93 -9.80 -5.39
CA GLN A 130 25.14 -11.02 -5.14
C GLN A 130 24.29 -10.90 -3.88
N PHE A 131 24.82 -10.33 -2.80
CA PHE A 131 24.04 -10.05 -1.60
C PHE A 131 22.87 -9.09 -1.90
N ALA A 132 23.12 -8.02 -2.67
CA ALA A 132 22.07 -7.11 -3.13
C ALA A 132 21.02 -7.80 -4.01
N MET A 133 21.42 -8.82 -4.78
CA MET A 133 20.51 -9.67 -5.58
C MET A 133 19.87 -10.82 -4.79
N GLY A 134 20.41 -11.22 -3.64
CA GLY A 134 19.89 -12.34 -2.83
C GLY A 134 18.44 -12.11 -2.36
N PHE A 135 18.01 -10.86 -2.32
CA PHE A 135 16.62 -10.46 -2.14
C PHE A 135 15.70 -10.76 -3.34
N VAL A 136 16.20 -11.36 -4.42
CA VAL A 136 15.46 -11.59 -5.68
C VAL A 136 15.12 -13.08 -5.91
N GLY A 137 15.64 -14.00 -5.09
CA GLY A 137 15.31 -15.42 -5.19
C GLY A 137 13.79 -15.64 -5.14
N GLU A 138 13.20 -16.14 -6.23
CA GLU A 138 11.74 -16.08 -6.44
C GLU A 138 10.94 -16.72 -5.30
N GLY A 139 11.43 -17.80 -4.70
CA GLY A 139 10.78 -18.46 -3.56
C GLY A 139 10.76 -17.57 -2.31
N ILE A 140 11.93 -17.02 -1.93
CA ILE A 140 12.08 -16.13 -0.78
C ILE A 140 11.29 -14.83 -0.98
N VAL A 141 11.27 -14.32 -2.22
CA VAL A 141 10.49 -13.14 -2.58
C VAL A 141 9.00 -13.40 -2.45
N LYS A 142 8.50 -14.53 -2.98
CA LYS A 142 7.07 -14.88 -2.89
C LYS A 142 6.64 -15.00 -1.43
N GLU A 143 7.39 -15.72 -0.61
CA GLU A 143 7.07 -15.88 0.81
C GLU A 143 7.08 -14.53 1.55
N ARG A 144 8.12 -13.70 1.35
CA ARG A 144 8.19 -12.36 1.95
C ARG A 144 7.06 -11.45 1.48
N VAL A 145 6.71 -11.51 0.20
CA VAL A 145 5.56 -10.78 -0.35
C VAL A 145 4.28 -11.21 0.37
N THR A 146 4.03 -12.51 0.51
CA THR A 146 2.82 -13.03 1.19
C THR A 146 2.76 -12.63 2.67
N ILE A 147 3.90 -12.61 3.38
CA ILE A 147 3.96 -12.18 4.78
C ILE A 147 3.60 -10.69 4.90
N ILE A 148 4.21 -9.84 4.07
CA ILE A 148 3.97 -8.39 4.10
C ILE A 148 2.55 -8.06 3.65
N GLU A 149 2.07 -8.71 2.59
CA GLU A 149 0.70 -8.63 2.12
C GLU A 149 -0.29 -8.96 3.25
N ARG A 150 -0.06 -10.05 3.99
CA ARG A 150 -0.92 -10.43 5.12
C ARG A 150 -0.92 -9.35 6.21
N ARG A 151 0.24 -8.78 6.56
CA ARG A 151 0.32 -7.69 7.55
C ARG A 151 -0.43 -6.44 7.07
N ILE A 152 -0.21 -6.02 5.84
CA ILE A 152 -0.89 -4.89 5.22
C ILE A 152 -2.41 -5.10 5.25
N MET A 153 -2.88 -6.29 4.85
CA MET A 153 -4.31 -6.60 4.85
C MET A 153 -4.93 -6.59 6.26
N VAL A 154 -4.20 -7.03 7.29
CA VAL A 154 -4.67 -6.95 8.68
C VAL A 154 -4.81 -5.50 9.12
N SER A 155 -3.82 -4.65 8.82
CA SER A 155 -3.90 -3.22 9.13
C SER A 155 -5.05 -2.55 8.38
N LEU A 156 -5.21 -2.82 7.08
CA LEU A 156 -6.29 -2.28 6.26
C LEU A 156 -7.68 -2.69 6.77
N ARG A 157 -7.85 -3.95 7.18
CA ARG A 157 -9.13 -4.43 7.74
C ARG A 157 -9.54 -3.66 8.99
N ARG A 158 -8.62 -3.44 9.93
CA ARG A 158 -8.89 -2.64 11.14
C ARG A 158 -9.32 -1.22 10.81
N VAL A 159 -8.66 -0.61 9.83
CA VAL A 159 -9.01 0.74 9.37
C VAL A 159 -10.41 0.76 8.75
N PHE A 160 -10.73 -0.22 7.91
CA PHE A 160 -12.05 -0.32 7.29
C PHE A 160 -13.15 -0.58 8.31
N GLU A 161 -12.94 -1.45 9.30
CA GLU A 161 -13.88 -1.70 10.39
C GLU A 161 -14.18 -0.40 11.14
N MET A 162 -13.15 0.33 11.57
CA MET A 162 -13.29 1.62 12.26
C MET A 162 -14.05 2.65 11.42
N VAL A 163 -13.77 2.71 10.11
CA VAL A 163 -14.47 3.66 9.23
C VAL A 163 -15.91 3.26 8.97
N THR A 164 -16.19 1.96 8.88
CA THR A 164 -17.58 1.47 8.76
C THR A 164 -18.40 1.89 9.98
N GLU A 165 -17.85 1.72 11.19
CA GLU A 165 -18.48 2.16 12.43
C GLU A 165 -18.72 3.68 12.45
N GLN A 166 -17.75 4.48 11.98
CA GLN A 166 -17.89 5.94 11.89
C GLN A 166 -18.97 6.36 10.89
N VAL A 167 -19.06 5.69 9.74
CA VAL A 167 -20.10 5.96 8.74
C VAL A 167 -21.48 5.59 9.27
N ASP A 168 -21.61 4.45 9.96
CA ASP A 168 -22.87 4.05 10.58
C ASP A 168 -23.29 5.01 11.69
N LEU A 169 -22.36 5.46 12.52
CA LEU A 169 -22.61 6.44 13.57
C LEU A 169 -23.02 7.79 12.97
N ALA A 170 -22.34 8.25 11.92
CA ALA A 170 -22.69 9.46 11.19
C ALA A 170 -24.08 9.34 10.56
N ARG A 171 -24.42 8.19 9.97
CA ARG A 171 -25.76 7.94 9.40
C ARG A 171 -26.84 8.00 10.47
N ARG A 172 -26.62 7.39 11.65
CA ARG A 172 -27.55 7.45 12.78
C ARG A 172 -27.72 8.88 13.30
N MET A 173 -26.63 9.65 13.43
CA MET A 173 -26.68 11.06 13.83
C MET A 173 -27.42 11.91 12.81
N PHE A 174 -27.16 11.72 11.52
CA PHE A 174 -27.84 12.44 10.45
C PHE A 174 -29.35 12.14 10.43
N LEU A 175 -29.73 10.87 10.55
CA LEU A 175 -31.14 10.49 10.67
C LEU A 175 -31.77 11.12 11.92
N LYS A 176 -31.11 11.06 13.08
CA LYS A 176 -31.61 11.69 14.31
C LYS A 176 -31.75 13.21 14.19
N MET A 177 -30.82 13.90 13.54
CA MET A 177 -30.93 15.34 13.28
C MET A 177 -32.05 15.65 12.29
N ARG A 178 -32.19 14.87 11.22
CA ARG A 178 -33.28 15.07 10.25
C ARG A 178 -34.65 14.90 10.92
N PHE A 179 -34.86 13.80 11.64
CA PHE A 179 -36.11 13.58 12.38
C PHE A 179 -36.30 14.56 13.55
N GLY A 180 -35.21 15.03 14.18
CA GLY A 180 -35.27 16.04 15.24
C GLY A 180 -35.58 17.45 14.73
N ILE A 181 -35.15 17.78 13.51
CA ILE A 181 -35.50 19.04 12.83
C ILE A 181 -36.95 18.99 12.34
N ASP A 182 -37.42 17.84 11.85
CA ASP A 182 -38.83 17.65 11.48
C ASP A 182 -39.76 17.73 12.72
N GLN A 183 -39.28 17.33 13.92
CA GLN A 183 -39.99 17.51 15.20
C GLN A 183 -39.85 18.93 15.81
N ALA A 184 -38.76 19.64 15.54
CA ALA A 184 -38.59 21.02 16.01
C ALA A 184 -39.29 22.04 15.08
N GLY A 185 -39.51 21.67 13.81
CA GLY A 185 -40.28 22.46 12.84
C GLY A 185 -41.80 22.33 12.98
N THR A 186 -42.30 21.49 13.89
CA THR A 186 -43.74 21.29 14.16
C THR A 186 -44.23 22.08 15.39
N GLY A 187 -43.42 23.00 15.93
CA GLY A 187 -43.70 23.73 17.17
C GLY A 187 -44.44 25.06 17.04
N GLU A 188 -44.41 25.75 15.89
CA GLU A 188 -45.06 27.08 15.76
C GLU A 188 -45.66 27.31 14.37
N SER A 189 -46.89 26.83 14.18
CA SER A 189 -48.03 27.58 13.61
C SER A 189 -49.07 26.59 13.09
N GLN A 190 -50.15 26.43 13.86
CA GLN A 190 -51.42 25.92 13.34
C GLN A 190 -51.95 26.89 12.28
N THR A 191 -52.08 26.43 11.03
CA THR A 191 -53.32 26.53 10.23
C THR A 191 -53.14 25.80 8.89
N GLY A 192 -53.90 24.71 8.70
CA GLY A 192 -54.38 24.22 7.41
C GLY A 192 -53.42 23.41 6.53
N ASP A 193 -53.30 22.11 6.80
CA ASP A 193 -53.74 21.03 5.90
C ASP A 193 -53.20 19.69 6.42
N GLU A 194 -54.03 19.02 7.22
CA GLU A 194 -53.92 17.58 7.43
C GLU A 194 -54.23 16.88 6.12
N VAL A 195 -53.21 16.52 5.34
CA VAL A 195 -53.28 15.32 4.50
C VAL A 195 -52.81 14.18 5.39
N SER A 196 -53.75 13.73 6.21
CA SER A 196 -53.62 12.60 7.13
C SER A 196 -53.35 11.31 6.35
N ILE A 197 -52.50 10.49 6.96
CA ILE A 197 -52.09 9.15 6.49
C ILE A 197 -53.30 8.20 6.29
N ASP A 198 -54.49 8.57 6.79
CA ASP A 198 -55.78 7.95 6.45
C ASP A 198 -56.11 7.99 4.94
N SER A 199 -55.58 8.97 4.20
CA SER A 199 -55.90 9.19 2.78
C SER A 199 -55.26 8.16 1.82
N GLU A 200 -54.14 7.53 2.21
CA GLU A 200 -53.48 6.52 1.37
C GLU A 200 -54.08 5.13 1.60
N GLU A 201 -54.46 4.79 2.84
CA GLU A 201 -55.15 3.54 3.15
C GLU A 201 -56.56 3.51 2.57
N GLN A 202 -57.30 4.64 2.62
CA GLN A 202 -58.62 4.74 1.96
C GLN A 202 -58.52 4.62 0.44
N ARG A 203 -57.51 5.24 -0.19
CA ARG A 203 -57.29 5.09 -1.65
C ARG A 203 -56.91 3.67 -2.07
N GLN A 204 -56.14 2.95 -1.25
CA GLN A 204 -55.85 1.54 -1.52
C GLN A 204 -57.10 0.66 -1.39
N GLN A 205 -57.96 0.93 -0.41
CA GLN A 205 -59.21 0.20 -0.23
C GLN A 205 -60.22 0.47 -1.35
N GLU A 206 -60.36 1.73 -1.79
CA GLU A 206 -61.21 2.08 -2.93
C GLU A 206 -60.71 1.45 -4.24
N PHE A 207 -59.40 1.42 -4.46
CA PHE A 207 -58.81 0.78 -5.65
C PHE A 207 -58.99 -0.74 -5.64
N GLN A 208 -58.91 -1.40 -4.48
CA GLN A 208 -59.22 -2.83 -4.35
C GLN A 208 -60.69 -3.13 -4.58
N GLN A 209 -61.60 -2.29 -4.10
CA GLN A 209 -63.04 -2.47 -4.33
C GLN A 209 -63.41 -2.28 -5.80
N GLN A 210 -62.80 -1.32 -6.51
CA GLN A 210 -63.04 -1.14 -7.94
C GLN A 210 -62.54 -2.33 -8.77
N GLN A 211 -61.38 -2.91 -8.46
CA GLN A 211 -60.91 -4.12 -9.16
C GLN A 211 -61.81 -5.33 -8.94
N LEU A 212 -62.37 -5.48 -7.73
CA LEU A 212 -63.30 -6.56 -7.40
C LEU A 212 -64.67 -6.39 -8.08
N GLN A 213 -65.12 -5.15 -8.33
CA GLN A 213 -66.33 -4.90 -9.11
C GLN A 213 -66.12 -5.17 -10.59
N GLN A 214 -64.98 -4.76 -11.15
CA GLN A 214 -64.64 -5.03 -12.55
C GLN A 214 -64.55 -6.53 -12.86
N GLN A 215 -63.96 -7.32 -11.96
CA GLN A 215 -63.90 -8.79 -12.12
C GLN A 215 -65.28 -9.46 -12.07
N ARG A 216 -66.26 -8.89 -11.35
CA ARG A 216 -67.63 -9.44 -11.35
C ARG A 216 -68.43 -9.05 -12.59
N GLU A 217 -68.14 -7.91 -13.21
CA GLU A 217 -68.78 -7.52 -14.47
C GLU A 217 -68.24 -8.32 -15.65
N ASP A 218 -66.99 -8.78 -15.61
CA ASP A 218 -66.40 -9.65 -16.64
C ASP A 218 -66.82 -11.14 -16.52
N GLU A 219 -67.45 -11.55 -15.41
CA GLU A 219 -67.96 -12.92 -15.19
C GLU A 219 -69.46 -13.10 -15.49
N LEU A 220 -70.15 -12.05 -15.93
CA LEU A 220 -71.56 -12.07 -16.36
C LEU A 220 -71.69 -11.95 -17.89
#